data_AF-A0A940ELL2-F1
#
_entry.id   AF-A0A940ELL2-F1
#
_cell.length_a   1.000
_cell.length_b   1.000
_cell.length_c   1.000
_cell.angle_alpha   90.00
_cell.angle_beta   90.00
_cell.angle_gamma   90.00
#
_symmetry.space_group_name_H-M   'P 1'
#
loop_
_entity.id
_entity.type
_entity.pdbx_description
1 polymer ?
#
loop_
_entity_poly.entity_id
_entity_poly.type
_entity_poly.pdbx_seq_one_letter_code
_entity_poly.pdbx_strand_id
1 'polypeptide(L)'
;MSVPQQQLVLRLLQALACARIHFGCKRLSPQMWNYPDLSSGELWTRMTIYQERIDALANAMSVEQRAQVRLERALFLRLLLDSAPARLKAWSDQDEVSAMPPSHLFEWVSHDDERLELAQLEAAMTPQESARYDSALSAQAWLD
;
A
#
# COMPACT_ATOMS: atom_id res chain seq x y z
N MET A 1 14.34 17.04 0.54
CA MET A 1 13.40 17.30 -0.58
C MET A 1 13.50 16.11 -1.53
N SER A 2 12.42 15.34 -1.69
CA SER A 2 12.36 14.21 -2.62
C SER A 2 12.47 14.69 -4.07
N VAL A 3 13.31 14.04 -4.88
CA VAL A 3 13.47 14.32 -6.31
C VAL A 3 12.14 14.05 -7.04
N PRO A 4 11.76 14.81 -8.08
CA PRO A 4 10.46 14.65 -8.76
C PRO A 4 10.14 13.20 -9.19
N GLN A 5 11.17 12.43 -9.56
CA GLN A 5 11.04 11.02 -9.93
C GLN A 5 10.66 10.12 -8.75
N GLN A 6 11.21 10.36 -7.55
CA GLN A 6 10.86 9.61 -6.33
C GLN A 6 9.39 9.84 -5.96
N GLN A 7 8.95 11.10 -6.01
CA GLN A 7 7.55 11.46 -5.77
C GLN A 7 6.60 10.80 -6.77
N LEU A 8 7.00 10.74 -8.05
CA LEU A 8 6.21 10.06 -9.07
C LEU A 8 6.10 8.57 -8.79
N VAL A 9 7.19 7.90 -8.42
CA VAL A 9 7.17 6.48 -8.06
C VAL A 9 6.28 6.23 -6.85
N LEU A 10 6.37 7.05 -5.80
CA LEU A 10 5.51 6.91 -4.61
C LEU A 10 4.03 7.09 -4.93
N ARG A 11 3.68 8.04 -5.80
CA ARG A 11 2.30 8.20 -6.28
C ARG A 11 1.81 7.00 -7.08
N LEU A 12 2.68 6.43 -7.92
CA LEU A 12 2.34 5.22 -8.69
C LEU A 12 2.20 4.00 -7.79
N LEU A 13 3.05 3.84 -6.77
CA LEU A 13 2.91 2.79 -5.76
C LEU A 13 1.57 2.91 -5.03
N GLN A 14 1.18 4.13 -4.65
CA GLN A 14 -0.13 4.37 -4.05
C GLN A 14 -1.28 4.03 -5.02
N ALA A 15 -1.18 4.44 -6.29
CA ALA A 15 -2.21 4.14 -7.29
C ALA A 15 -2.33 2.63 -7.55
N LEU A 16 -1.21 1.91 -7.56
CA LEU A 16 -1.15 0.46 -7.69
C LEU A 16 -1.83 -0.23 -6.48
N ALA A 17 -1.48 0.17 -5.25
CA ALA A 17 -2.12 -0.35 -4.04
C ALA A 17 -3.64 -0.12 -4.07
N CYS A 18 -4.11 1.09 -4.38
CA CYS A 18 -5.54 1.37 -4.52
C CYS A 18 -6.21 0.44 -5.56
N ALA A 19 -5.58 0.23 -6.72
CA ALA A 19 -6.11 -0.65 -7.75
C ALA A 19 -6.18 -2.13 -7.29
N ARG A 20 -5.16 -2.61 -6.56
CA ARG A 20 -5.16 -3.97 -5.95
C ARG A 20 -6.30 -4.12 -4.94
N ILE A 21 -6.49 -3.12 -4.07
CA ILE A 21 -7.55 -3.14 -3.05
C ILE A 21 -8.92 -3.19 -3.71
N HIS A 22 -9.19 -2.32 -4.69
CA HIS A 22 -10.46 -2.35 -5.43
C HIS A 22 -10.69 -3.69 -6.15
N PHE A 23 -9.65 -4.25 -6.75
CA PHE A 23 -9.73 -5.57 -7.39
C PHE A 23 -10.04 -6.68 -6.37
N GLY A 24 -9.37 -6.65 -5.21
CA GLY A 24 -9.60 -7.57 -4.10
C GLY A 24 -11.03 -7.51 -3.57
N CYS A 25 -11.52 -6.30 -3.28
CA CYS A 25 -12.89 -6.09 -2.82
C CYS A 25 -13.92 -6.60 -3.84
N LYS A 26 -13.72 -6.32 -5.13
CA LYS A 26 -14.61 -6.79 -6.20
C LYS A 26 -14.61 -8.31 -6.34
N ARG A 27 -13.47 -8.95 -6.13
CA ARG A 27 -13.35 -10.42 -6.16
C ARG A 27 -14.07 -11.07 -4.97
N LEU A 28 -14.02 -10.44 -3.80
CA LEU A 28 -14.59 -10.97 -2.56
C LEU A 28 -16.09 -10.73 -2.44
N SER A 29 -16.58 -9.58 -2.92
CA SER A 29 -18.01 -9.23 -2.84
C SER A 29 -18.50 -8.56 -4.13
N PRO A 30 -18.57 -9.29 -5.26
CA PRO A 30 -18.89 -8.71 -6.57
C PRO A 30 -20.29 -8.11 -6.67
N GLN A 31 -21.24 -8.57 -5.83
CA GLN A 31 -22.62 -8.07 -5.83
C GLN A 31 -22.77 -6.76 -5.05
N MET A 32 -21.92 -6.55 -4.03
CA MET A 32 -21.95 -5.36 -3.17
C MET A 32 -20.97 -4.29 -3.67
N TRP A 33 -19.87 -4.71 -4.30
CA TRP A 33 -18.77 -3.85 -4.70
C TRP A 33 -18.96 -3.26 -6.10
N ASN A 34 -19.78 -2.20 -6.15
CA ASN A 34 -20.03 -1.43 -7.38
C ASN A 34 -19.11 -0.20 -7.53
N TYR A 35 -18.10 -0.04 -6.68
CA TYR A 35 -17.28 1.17 -6.60
C TYR A 35 -15.78 0.87 -6.61
N PRO A 36 -14.96 1.45 -7.51
CA PRO A 36 -15.33 2.34 -8.61
C PRO A 36 -16.07 1.58 -9.72
N ASP A 37 -16.66 2.33 -10.65
CA ASP A 37 -17.34 1.86 -11.89
C ASP A 37 -16.41 1.10 -12.87
N LEU A 38 -15.26 0.61 -12.40
CA LEU A 38 -14.29 -0.13 -13.19
C LEU A 38 -14.59 -1.62 -13.14
N SER A 39 -14.57 -2.26 -14.30
CA SER A 39 -14.52 -3.71 -14.44
C SER A 39 -13.21 -4.28 -13.87
N SER A 40 -13.24 -5.58 -13.54
CA SER A 40 -12.01 -6.29 -13.11
C SER A 40 -10.92 -6.24 -14.18
N GLY A 41 -11.30 -6.23 -15.47
CA GLY A 41 -10.36 -6.11 -16.59
C GLY A 41 -9.68 -4.73 -16.65
N GLU A 42 -10.43 -3.65 -16.38
CA GLU A 42 -9.86 -2.29 -16.32
C GLU A 42 -8.94 -2.12 -15.13
N LEU A 43 -9.31 -2.65 -13.95
CA LEU A 43 -8.45 -2.66 -12.77
C LEU A 43 -7.16 -3.44 -13.05
N TRP A 44 -7.27 -4.62 -13.68
CA TRP A 44 -6.10 -5.40 -14.10
C TRP A 44 -5.18 -4.61 -15.03
N THR A 45 -5.75 -3.98 -16.05
CA THR A 45 -5.01 -3.15 -17.01
C THR A 45 -4.27 -2.01 -16.31
N ARG A 46 -4.94 -1.31 -15.39
CA ARG A 46 -4.32 -0.23 -14.60
C ARG A 46 -3.18 -0.74 -13.73
N MET A 47 -3.36 -1.86 -13.04
CA MET A 47 -2.30 -2.47 -12.22
C MET A 47 -1.05 -2.77 -13.07
N THR A 48 -1.23 -3.39 -14.23
CA THR A 48 -0.13 -3.67 -15.16
C THR A 48 0.58 -2.40 -15.61
N ILE A 49 -0.16 -1.37 -16.04
CA ILE A 49 0.42 -0.09 -16.49
C ILE A 49 1.20 0.59 -15.36
N TYR A 50 0.66 0.61 -14.14
CA TYR A 50 1.34 1.22 -13.00
C TYR A 50 2.61 0.45 -12.65
N GLN A 51 2.56 -0.88 -12.62
CA GLN A 51 3.72 -1.73 -12.36
C GLN A 51 4.83 -1.50 -13.39
N GLU A 52 4.51 -1.58 -14.69
CA GLU A 52 5.46 -1.34 -15.77
C GLU A 52 6.10 0.07 -15.66
N ARG A 53 5.31 1.08 -15.30
CA ARG A 53 5.81 2.44 -15.14
C ARG A 53 6.71 2.58 -13.91
N ILE A 54 6.38 1.94 -12.79
CA ILE A 54 7.22 1.89 -11.60
C ILE A 54 8.56 1.24 -11.94
N ASP A 55 8.53 0.09 -12.61
CA ASP A 55 9.75 -0.65 -12.97
C ASP A 55 10.65 0.17 -13.91
N ALA A 56 10.06 0.80 -14.94
CA ALA A 56 10.80 1.68 -15.84
C ALA A 56 11.47 2.85 -15.11
N LEU A 57 10.74 3.50 -14.18
CA LEU A 57 11.28 4.61 -13.39
C LEU A 57 12.35 4.12 -12.42
N ALA A 58 12.14 2.99 -11.76
CA ALA A 58 13.09 2.40 -10.81
C ALA A 58 14.41 2.00 -11.51
N ASN A 59 14.34 1.46 -12.73
CA ASN A 59 15.52 1.12 -13.52
C ASN A 59 16.36 2.35 -13.92
N ALA A 60 15.72 3.51 -14.04
CA ALA A 60 16.41 4.78 -14.30
C ALA A 60 16.93 5.47 -13.02
N MET A 61 16.65 4.93 -11.83
CA MET A 61 17.06 5.51 -10.55
C MET A 61 18.37 4.91 -10.06
N SER A 62 19.18 5.75 -9.41
CA SER A 62 20.33 5.28 -8.63
C SER A 62 19.90 4.37 -7.48
N VAL A 63 20.86 3.60 -6.94
CA VAL A 63 20.64 2.75 -5.77
C VAL A 63 20.11 3.57 -4.59
N GLU A 64 20.72 4.72 -4.30
CA GLU A 64 20.29 5.59 -3.19
C GLU A 64 18.87 6.13 -3.39
N GLN A 65 18.50 6.50 -4.62
CA GLN A 65 17.15 6.97 -4.89
C GLN A 65 16.09 5.88 -4.68
N ARG A 66 16.40 4.63 -5.06
CA ARG A 66 15.53 3.47 -4.83
C ARG A 66 15.42 3.14 -3.34
N ALA A 67 16.55 3.17 -2.62
CA ALA A 67 16.58 3.01 -1.17
C ALA A 67 15.68 4.04 -0.48
N GLN A 68 15.78 5.31 -0.88
CA GLN A 68 14.94 6.37 -0.32
C GLN A 68 13.44 6.16 -0.61
N VAL A 69 13.06 5.72 -1.82
CA VAL A 69 11.65 5.38 -2.11
C VAL A 69 11.16 4.23 -1.23
N ARG A 70 11.99 3.19 -1.05
CA ARG A 70 11.65 2.04 -0.19
C ARG A 70 11.43 2.48 1.25
N LEU A 71 12.31 3.31 1.80
CA LEU A 71 12.19 3.86 3.15
C LEU A 71 10.93 4.73 3.29
N GLU A 72 10.71 5.68 2.38
CA GLU A 72 9.54 6.56 2.40
C GLU A 72 8.23 5.76 2.30
N ARG A 73 8.19 4.75 1.44
CA ARG A 73 7.02 3.87 1.30
C ARG A 73 6.79 3.04 2.55
N ALA A 74 7.84 2.44 3.12
CA ALA A 74 7.73 1.63 4.34
C ALA A 74 7.22 2.46 5.53
N LEU A 75 7.75 3.67 5.73
CA LEU A 75 7.29 4.59 6.78
C LEU A 75 5.84 5.00 6.58
N PHE A 76 5.42 5.26 5.34
CA PHE A 76 4.02 5.57 5.04
C PHE A 76 3.09 4.38 5.33
N LEU A 77 3.49 3.16 4.96
CA LEU A 77 2.72 1.96 5.27
C LEU A 77 2.62 1.72 6.79
N ARG A 78 3.70 1.98 7.54
CA ARG A 78 3.67 1.89 9.00
C ARG A 78 2.62 2.83 9.60
N LEU A 79 2.58 4.09 9.16
CA LEU A 79 1.55 5.07 9.57
C LEU A 79 0.12 4.58 9.28
N LEU A 80 -0.09 3.95 8.11
CA LEU A 80 -1.40 3.37 7.77
C LEU A 80 -1.73 2.19 8.69
N LEU A 81 -0.78 1.30 8.97
CA LEU A 81 -1.00 0.15 9.84
C LEU A 81 -1.24 0.54 11.29
N ASP A 82 -0.58 1.58 11.79
CA ASP A 82 -0.75 2.08 13.16
C ASP A 82 -2.16 2.62 13.40
N SER A 83 -2.80 3.15 12.35
CA SER A 83 -4.18 3.62 12.40
C SER A 83 -5.22 2.55 12.06
N ALA A 84 -4.81 1.37 11.58
CA ALA A 84 -5.72 0.29 11.20
C ALA A 84 -6.65 -0.21 12.34
N PRO A 85 -6.20 -0.36 13.61
CA PRO A 85 -7.10 -0.76 14.69
C PRO A 85 -8.29 0.18 14.87
N ALA A 86 -8.11 1.49 14.66
CA ALA A 86 -9.20 2.45 14.73
C ALA A 86 -10.16 2.33 13.53
N ARG A 87 -9.63 2.09 12.32
CA ARG A 87 -10.43 1.94 11.09
C ARG A 87 -11.21 0.61 11.06
N LEU A 88 -10.66 -0.45 11.66
CA LEU A 88 -11.25 -1.79 11.67
C LEU A 88 -12.18 -2.06 12.88
N LYS A 89 -12.17 -1.23 13.92
CA LYS A 89 -12.90 -1.47 15.19
C LYS A 89 -14.41 -1.72 15.05
N ALA A 90 -15.04 -1.24 13.98
CA ALA A 90 -16.50 -1.17 13.86
C ALA A 90 -17.20 -2.50 13.54
N TRP A 91 -16.48 -3.61 13.31
CA TRP A 91 -17.06 -4.85 12.80
C TRP A 91 -16.58 -6.09 13.55
N SER A 92 -17.40 -7.13 13.58
CA SER A 92 -17.10 -8.41 14.23
C SER A 92 -16.55 -9.40 13.21
N ASP A 93 -15.51 -10.14 13.56
CA ASP A 93 -14.96 -11.23 12.73
C ASP A 93 -15.96 -12.39 12.50
N GLN A 94 -17.12 -12.36 13.18
CA GLN A 94 -18.17 -13.36 13.02
C GLN A 94 -19.17 -13.05 11.90
N ASP A 95 -19.14 -11.84 11.35
CA ASP A 95 -20.07 -11.43 10.30
C ASP A 95 -19.59 -11.92 8.92
N GLU A 96 -20.51 -12.39 8.08
CA GLU A 96 -20.16 -12.85 6.73
C GLU A 96 -19.61 -11.71 5.86
N VAL A 97 -18.58 -12.01 5.06
CA VAL A 97 -17.99 -11.07 4.08
C VAL A 97 -19.04 -10.54 3.08
N SER A 98 -20.06 -11.35 2.78
CA SER A 98 -21.20 -10.99 1.91
C SER A 98 -22.05 -9.84 2.48
N ALA A 99 -22.11 -9.71 3.81
CA ALA A 99 -22.89 -8.71 4.53
C ALA A 99 -22.06 -7.50 4.99
N MET A 100 -20.75 -7.54 4.73
CA MET A 100 -19.82 -6.50 5.14
C MET A 100 -20.07 -5.18 4.39
N PRO A 101 -20.20 -4.03 5.08
CA PRO A 101 -20.30 -2.73 4.42
C PRO A 101 -19.10 -2.49 3.50
N PRO A 102 -19.28 -1.87 2.32
CA PRO A 102 -18.16 -1.61 1.40
C PRO A 102 -17.01 -0.83 2.05
N SER A 103 -17.29 0.18 2.88
CA SER A 103 -16.23 0.89 3.59
C SER A 103 -15.39 -0.03 4.48
N HIS A 104 -16.00 -1.01 5.14
CA HIS A 104 -15.28 -1.94 5.99
C HIS A 104 -14.51 -3.00 5.19
N LEU A 105 -15.11 -3.53 4.12
CA LEU A 105 -14.41 -4.44 3.20
C LEU A 105 -13.16 -3.77 2.60
N PHE A 106 -13.26 -2.48 2.26
CA PHE A 106 -12.11 -1.70 1.81
C PHE A 106 -11.00 -1.68 2.84
N GLU A 107 -11.31 -1.32 4.08
CA GLU A 107 -10.33 -1.24 5.16
C GLU A 107 -9.68 -2.59 5.47
N TRP A 108 -10.47 -3.67 5.45
CA TRP A 108 -9.97 -5.03 5.66
C TRP A 108 -8.99 -5.45 4.56
N VAL A 109 -9.36 -5.27 3.28
CA VAL A 109 -8.48 -5.58 2.15
C VAL A 109 -7.25 -4.66 2.13
N SER A 110 -7.42 -3.37 2.48
CA SER A 110 -6.32 -2.40 2.56
C SER A 110 -5.29 -2.82 3.61
N HIS A 111 -5.75 -3.19 4.80
CA HIS A 111 -4.88 -3.64 5.88
C HIS A 111 -4.05 -4.88 5.48
N ASP A 112 -4.67 -5.85 4.83
CA ASP A 112 -3.95 -7.05 4.37
C ASP A 112 -2.93 -6.73 3.27
N ASP A 113 -3.28 -5.87 2.31
CA ASP A 113 -2.38 -5.40 1.24
C ASP A 113 -1.20 -4.58 1.80
N GLU A 114 -1.48 -3.67 2.74
CA GLU A 114 -0.49 -2.84 3.44
C GLU A 114 0.52 -3.68 4.21
N ARG A 115 0.05 -4.71 4.95
CA ARG A 115 0.92 -5.64 5.68
C ARG A 115 1.82 -6.43 4.76
N LEU A 116 1.25 -6.95 3.67
CA LEU A 116 2.00 -7.72 2.70
C LEU A 116 3.07 -6.86 2.01
N GLU A 117 2.71 -5.66 1.57
CA GLU A 117 3.64 -4.74 0.93
C GLU A 117 4.77 -4.33 1.89
N LEU A 118 4.44 -4.02 3.15
CA LEU A 118 5.44 -3.64 4.13
C LEU A 118 6.44 -4.77 4.39
N ALA A 119 5.95 -6.00 4.58
CA ALA A 119 6.81 -7.16 4.77
C ALA A 119 7.75 -7.40 3.57
N GLN A 120 7.27 -7.18 2.35
CA GLN A 120 8.09 -7.27 1.13
C GLN A 120 9.16 -6.18 1.07
N LEU A 121 8.82 -4.95 1.44
CA LEU A 121 9.79 -3.84 1.48
C LEU A 121 10.86 -4.09 2.53
N GLU A 122 10.47 -4.47 3.75
CA GLU A 122 11.38 -4.79 4.86
C GLU A 122 12.30 -5.96 4.50
N ALA A 123 11.79 -7.01 3.86
CA ALA A 123 12.60 -8.14 3.39
C ALA A 123 13.58 -7.76 2.27
N ALA A 124 13.28 -6.71 1.49
CA ALA A 124 14.14 -6.23 0.42
C ALA A 124 15.17 -5.18 0.86
N MET A 125 15.09 -4.69 2.11
CA MET A 125 16.02 -3.70 2.63
C MET A 125 17.42 -4.28 2.82
N THR A 126 18.43 -3.45 2.53
CA THR A 126 19.80 -3.75 2.95
C THR A 126 19.96 -3.50 4.46
N PRO A 127 20.98 -4.07 5.13
CA PRO A 127 21.21 -3.78 6.55
C PRO A 127 21.34 -2.29 6.87
N GLN A 128 21.93 -1.51 5.96
CA GLN A 128 22.04 -0.06 6.11
C GLN A 128 20.68 0.65 5.98
N GLU A 129 19.81 0.19 5.08
CA GLU A 129 18.45 0.70 4.94
C GLU A 129 17.61 0.33 6.17
N SER A 130 17.68 -0.91 6.66
CA SER A 130 16.98 -1.33 7.88
C SER A 130 17.38 -0.46 9.07
N ALA A 131 18.68 -0.19 9.26
CA ALA A 131 19.14 0.69 10.33
C ALA A 131 18.61 2.13 10.21
N ARG A 132 18.50 2.66 8.98
CA ARG A 132 17.89 3.99 8.73
C ARG A 132 16.39 3.98 9.03
N TYR A 133 15.69 2.90 8.65
CA TYR A 133 14.27 2.72 8.92
C TYR A 133 13.99 2.62 10.42
N ASP A 134 14.72 1.78 11.16
CA ASP A 134 14.58 1.63 12.62
C ASP A 134 14.85 2.94 13.36
N SER A 135 15.85 3.69 12.92
CA SER A 135 16.17 5.02 13.46
C SER A 135 15.03 6.02 13.22
N ALA A 136 14.43 6.00 12.02
CA ALA A 136 13.30 6.87 11.69
C ALA A 136 12.04 6.52 12.50
N LEU A 137 11.75 5.23 12.70
CA LEU A 137 10.65 4.78 13.57
C LEU A 137 10.86 5.23 15.01
N SER A 138 12.09 5.06 15.52
CA SER A 138 12.44 5.49 16.87
C SER A 138 12.21 6.99 17.02
N ALA A 139 12.67 7.81 16.07
CA ALA A 139 12.51 9.25 16.09
C ALA A 139 11.03 9.71 16.06
N GLN A 140 10.15 8.98 15.37
CA GLN A 140 8.71 9.25 15.39
C GLN A 140 8.08 8.93 16.76
N ALA A 141 8.49 7.82 17.39
CA ALA A 141 8.00 7.44 18.72
C ALA A 141 8.40 8.42 19.85
N TRP A 142 9.38 9.31 19.64
CA TRP A 142 9.72 10.38 20.59
C TRP A 142 8.84 11.64 20.45
N LEU A 143 8.08 11.76 19.36
CA LEU A 143 7.24 12.92 19.07
C LEU A 143 5.77 12.73 19.45
N ASP A 144 5.37 11.48 19.73
CA ASP A 144 4.05 11.08 20.26
C ASP A 144 4.08 10.93 21.79
#